data_AF-A0A839J6S6-F1
#
_entry.id   AF-A0A839J6S6-F1
#
_cell.length_a   1.000
_cell.length_b   1.000
_cell.length_c   1.000
_cell.angle_alpha   90.00
_cell.angle_beta   90.00
_cell.angle_gamma   90.00
#
_symmetry.space_group_name_H-M   'P 1'
#
loop_
_entity.id
_entity.type
_entity.pdbx_description
1 polymer ?
#
loop_
_entity_poly.entity_id
_entity_poly.type
_entity_poly.pdbx_seq_one_letter_code
_entity_poly.pdbx_strand_id
1 'polypeptide(L)'
;MSREPGPDAGIEQQDSIRAIAQVLEQLPPSLRDPLLQSMHGHPTHSIAEDLGVSDSTARRRIQRARDHIRDALSSHMHDATWVPLENVADPVLERSQCLYEQTFPLAPGPASGRGPDR
;
A
#
# COMPACT_ATOMS: atom_id res chain seq x y z
N MET A 1 -30.02 -3.71 -4.45
CA MET A 1 -30.37 -2.85 -3.29
C MET A 1 -29.09 -2.21 -2.82
N SER A 2 -28.74 -1.03 -3.35
CA SER A 2 -27.53 -0.31 -2.99
C SER A 2 -27.73 0.32 -1.62
N ARG A 3 -26.92 -0.08 -0.64
CA ARG A 3 -26.93 0.51 0.69
C ARG A 3 -26.25 1.88 0.56
N GLU A 4 -27.03 2.96 0.63
CA GLU A 4 -26.46 4.30 0.73
C GLU A 4 -25.53 4.36 1.95
N PRO A 5 -24.33 4.97 1.84
CA PRO A 5 -23.44 5.12 2.98
C PRO A 5 -24.18 5.84 4.09
N GLY A 6 -24.17 5.28 5.30
CA GLY A 6 -24.73 5.97 6.46
C GLY A 6 -24.02 7.30 6.71
N PRO A 7 -24.66 8.25 7.40
CA PRO A 7 -24.11 9.60 7.64
C PRO A 7 -22.73 9.59 8.29
N ASP A 8 -22.43 8.56 9.09
CA ASP A 8 -21.16 8.34 9.78
C ASP A 8 -19.98 8.08 8.81
N ALA A 9 -20.23 7.32 7.74
CA ALA A 9 -19.23 7.06 6.71
C ALA A 9 -18.84 8.33 5.93
N GLY A 10 -19.74 9.32 5.86
CA GLY A 10 -19.43 10.63 5.28
C GLY A 10 -18.47 11.45 6.13
N ILE A 11 -18.54 11.32 7.46
CA ILE A 11 -17.71 12.05 8.42
C ILE A 11 -16.29 11.49 8.41
N GLU A 12 -16.13 10.16 8.50
CA GLU A 12 -14.82 9.49 8.46
C GLU A 12 -14.05 9.77 7.16
N GLN A 13 -14.76 9.81 6.03
CA GLN A 13 -14.18 10.12 4.72
C GLN A 13 -13.69 11.57 4.65
N GLN A 14 -14.43 12.52 5.20
CA GLN A 14 -14.05 13.93 5.24
C GLN A 14 -12.84 14.18 6.14
N ASP A 15 -12.78 13.51 7.28
CA ASP A 15 -11.65 13.61 8.21
C ASP A 15 -10.37 13.01 7.61
N SER A 16 -10.50 11.88 6.90
CA SER A 16 -9.38 11.28 6.17
C SER A 16 -8.82 12.21 5.08
N ILE A 17 -9.70 12.84 4.29
CA ILE A 17 -9.30 13.82 3.27
C ILE A 17 -8.60 15.02 3.91
N ARG A 18 -9.12 15.53 5.04
CA ARG A 18 -8.52 16.65 5.78
C ARG A 18 -7.14 16.29 6.31
N ALA A 19 -6.96 15.10 6.88
CA ALA A 19 -5.67 14.64 7.39
C ALA A 19 -4.62 14.56 6.26
N ILE A 20 -4.99 13.98 5.11
CA ILE A 20 -4.08 13.90 3.95
C ILE A 20 -3.73 15.30 3.44
N ALA A 21 -4.72 16.20 3.34
CA ALA A 21 -4.49 17.58 2.90
C ALA A 21 -3.51 18.32 3.82
N GLN A 22 -3.66 18.18 5.14
CA GLN A 22 -2.75 18.78 6.12
C GLN A 22 -1.32 18.25 5.97
N VAL A 23 -1.15 16.94 5.79
CA VAL A 23 0.19 16.36 5.58
C VAL A 23 0.84 16.90 4.31
N LEU A 24 0.08 17.09 3.23
CA LEU A 24 0.57 17.70 2.00
C LEU A 24 0.94 19.18 2.16
N GLU A 25 0.21 19.93 2.98
CA GLU A 25 0.51 21.34 3.28
C GLU A 25 1.80 21.52 4.08
N GLN A 26 2.12 20.58 4.98
CA GLN A 26 3.36 20.60 5.77
C GLN A 26 4.60 20.20 4.96
N LEU A 27 4.41 19.70 3.74
CA LEU A 27 5.52 19.23 2.92
C LEU A 27 6.28 20.42 2.29
N PRO A 28 7.62 20.46 2.36
CA PRO A 28 8.41 21.50 1.72
C PRO A 28 8.10 21.61 0.22
N PRO A 29 8.05 22.82 -0.38
CA PRO A 29 7.73 22.99 -1.81
C PRO A 29 8.63 22.17 -2.73
N SER A 30 9.91 22.06 -2.37
CA SER A 30 10.91 21.26 -3.11
C SER A 30 10.60 19.76 -3.18
N LEU A 31 9.73 19.24 -2.31
CA LEU A 31 9.24 17.86 -2.30
C LEU A 31 7.78 17.78 -2.78
N ARG A 32 6.97 18.78 -2.43
CA ARG A 32 5.54 18.85 -2.77
C ARG A 32 5.30 19.00 -4.26
N ASP A 33 5.97 19.96 -4.89
CA ASP A 33 5.73 20.29 -6.30
C ASP A 33 6.03 19.11 -7.24
N PRO A 34 7.19 18.40 -7.14
CA PRO A 34 7.42 17.21 -7.95
C PRO A 34 6.44 16.05 -7.64
N LEU A 35 5.98 15.93 -6.39
CA LEU A 35 4.99 14.92 -6.03
C LEU A 35 3.64 15.20 -6.68
N LEU A 36 3.16 16.44 -6.62
CA LEU A 36 1.89 16.84 -7.24
C LEU A 36 1.92 16.62 -8.75
N GLN A 37 2.98 17.05 -9.44
CA GLN A 37 3.14 16.78 -10.86
C GLN A 37 3.14 15.26 -11.16
N SER A 38 3.83 14.46 -10.35
CA SER A 38 3.79 13.00 -10.50
C SER A 38 2.38 12.43 -10.30
N MET A 39 1.59 12.96 -9.36
CA MET A 39 0.19 12.55 -9.15
C MET A 39 -0.72 12.93 -10.32
N HIS A 40 -0.42 14.03 -11.02
CA HIS A 40 -1.09 14.42 -12.26
C HIS A 40 -0.64 13.60 -13.48
N GLY A 41 0.27 12.63 -13.30
CA GLY A 41 0.71 11.72 -14.35
C GLY A 41 1.87 12.26 -15.20
N HIS A 42 2.50 13.37 -14.79
CA HIS A 42 3.68 13.86 -15.49
C HIS A 42 4.85 12.87 -15.35
N PRO A 43 5.56 12.56 -16.45
CA PRO A 43 6.71 11.66 -16.38
C PRO A 43 7.89 12.36 -15.71
N THR A 44 8.74 11.58 -15.04
CA THR A 44 9.80 12.14 -14.19
C THR A 44 10.80 13.04 -14.94
N HIS A 45 11.06 12.79 -16.22
CA HIS A 45 11.96 13.62 -17.01
C HIS A 45 11.38 15.03 -17.23
N SER A 46 10.08 15.14 -17.55
CA SER A 46 9.42 16.45 -17.68
C SER A 46 9.38 17.20 -16.35
N ILE A 47 9.13 16.50 -15.24
CA ILE A 47 9.18 17.08 -13.90
C ILE A 47 10.58 17.63 -13.59
N ALA A 48 11.63 16.91 -14.00
CA ALA A 48 13.01 17.31 -13.78
C ALA A 48 13.36 18.58 -14.59
N GLU A 49 12.91 18.65 -15.85
CA GLU A 49 13.05 19.81 -16.73
C GLU A 49 12.33 21.04 -16.13
N ASP A 50 11.07 20.89 -15.73
CA ASP A 50 10.26 21.97 -15.14
C ASP A 50 10.90 22.55 -13.87
N LEU A 51 11.53 21.70 -13.07
CA LEU A 51 12.17 22.08 -11.81
C LEU A 51 13.65 22.47 -11.96
N GLY A 52 14.22 22.37 -13.16
CA GLY A 52 15.64 22.65 -13.41
C GLY A 52 16.61 21.73 -12.64
N VAL A 53 16.24 20.46 -12.45
CA VAL A 53 17.05 19.46 -11.74
C VAL A 53 17.33 18.23 -12.60
N SER A 54 18.20 17.33 -12.14
CA SER A 54 18.39 16.03 -12.82
C SER A 54 17.22 15.08 -12.57
N ASP A 55 16.96 14.18 -13.52
CA ASP A 55 15.93 13.14 -13.43
C ASP A 55 16.07 12.30 -12.13
N SER A 56 17.30 11.90 -11.77
CA SER A 56 17.60 11.20 -10.51
C SER A 56 17.22 12.02 -9.27
N THR A 57 17.41 13.35 -9.31
CA THR A 57 17.02 14.24 -8.21
C THR A 57 15.51 14.38 -8.11
N ALA A 58 14.80 14.50 -9.24
CA ALA A 58 13.35 14.51 -9.28
C ALA A 58 12.76 13.20 -8.71
N ARG A 59 13.25 12.03 -9.15
CA ARG A 59 12.86 10.72 -8.58
C ARG A 59 13.07 10.68 -7.06
N ARG A 60 14.25 11.11 -6.60
CA ARG A 60 14.59 11.12 -5.17
C ARG A 60 13.68 12.05 -4.36
N ARG A 61 13.33 13.22 -4.90
CA ARG A 61 12.40 14.16 -4.27
C ARG A 61 10.99 13.57 -4.18
N ILE A 62 10.49 12.96 -5.25
CA ILE A 62 9.19 12.27 -5.26
C ILE A 62 9.18 11.13 -4.23
N GLN A 63 10.23 10.31 -4.18
CA GLN A 63 10.30 9.22 -3.21
C GLN A 63 10.33 9.74 -1.77
N ARG A 64 11.17 10.74 -1.47
CA ARG A 64 11.20 11.37 -0.14
C ARG A 64 9.87 11.99 0.24
N ALA A 65 9.17 12.63 -0.69
CA ALA A 65 7.84 13.17 -0.47
C ALA A 65 6.86 12.08 -0.04
N ARG A 66 6.85 10.93 -0.72
CA ARG A 66 6.03 9.76 -0.36
C ARG A 66 6.42 9.17 0.99
N ASP A 67 7.72 9.09 1.29
CA ASP A 67 8.22 8.60 2.57
C ASP A 67 7.73 9.48 3.72
N HIS A 68 7.85 10.81 3.58
CA HIS A 68 7.33 11.76 4.57
C HIS A 68 5.82 11.63 4.79
N ILE A 69 5.04 11.47 3.73
CA ILE A 69 3.59 11.29 3.84
C ILE A 69 3.27 9.98 4.54
N ARG A 70 3.94 8.89 4.16
CA ARG A 70 3.77 7.58 4.79
C ARG A 70 4.11 7.63 6.28
N ASP A 71 5.22 8.25 6.66
CA ASP A 71 5.64 8.38 8.06
C ASP A 71 4.61 9.22 8.84
N ALA A 72 4.19 10.36 8.30
CA ALA A 72 3.19 11.22 8.92
C ALA A 72 1.85 10.49 9.12
N LEU A 73 1.34 9.81 8.09
CA LEU A 73 0.11 9.03 8.20
C LEU A 73 0.26 7.85 9.17
N SER A 74 1.42 7.18 9.18
CA SER A 74 1.68 6.07 10.11
C SER A 74 1.69 6.53 11.57
N SER A 75 2.17 7.75 11.85
CA SER A 75 2.08 8.35 13.18
C SER A 75 0.64 8.68 13.59
N HIS A 76 -0.22 9.08 12.65
CA HIS A 76 -1.66 9.29 12.91
C HIS A 76 -2.41 7.95 13.08
N MET A 77 -1.90 6.87 12.50
CA MET A 77 -2.47 5.51 12.58
C MET A 77 -2.09 4.72 13.84
N HIS A 78 -1.16 5.20 14.66
CA HIS A 78 -0.99 4.60 15.99
C HIS A 78 -2.17 4.92 16.94
N ASP A 79 -3.03 5.87 16.56
CA ASP A 79 -4.28 6.21 17.26
C ASP A 79 -5.51 5.51 16.64
N ALA A 80 -5.49 5.27 15.33
CA ALA A 80 -6.53 4.55 14.61
C ALA A 80 -5.97 3.26 13.99
N THR A 81 -6.36 2.10 14.54
CA THR A 81 -5.90 0.75 14.16
C THR A 81 -5.91 0.51 12.65
N TRP A 82 -4.80 0.82 11.98
CA TRP A 82 -4.63 0.49 10.57
C TRP A 82 -4.10 -0.93 10.44
N VAL A 83 -4.77 -1.74 9.63
CA VAL A 83 -4.29 -3.07 9.24
C VAL A 83 -3.68 -2.93 7.84
N PRO A 84 -2.37 -3.24 7.67
CA PRO A 84 -1.75 -3.28 6.36
C PRO A 84 -2.55 -4.17 5.38
N LEU A 85 -2.77 -3.68 4.15
CA LEU A 85 -3.54 -4.37 3.11
C LEU A 85 -2.98 -5.76 2.75
N GLU A 86 -1.70 -6.00 3.06
CA GLU A 86 -1.04 -7.31 2.95
C GLU A 86 -1.61 -8.39 3.88
N ASN A 87 -2.45 -8.03 4.86
CA ASN A 87 -3.13 -8.97 5.76
C ASN A 87 -4.65 -9.04 5.56
N VAL A 88 -5.18 -8.44 4.48
CA VAL A 88 -6.55 -8.75 4.05
C VAL A 88 -6.47 -10.09 3.33
N ALA A 89 -6.63 -11.17 4.08
CA ALA A 89 -6.86 -12.49 3.49
C ALA A 89 -8.07 -12.35 2.56
N ASP A 90 -7.83 -12.38 1.25
CA ASP A 90 -8.90 -12.39 0.26
C ASP A 90 -9.70 -13.68 0.50
N PRO A 91 -10.97 -13.59 0.94
CA PRO A 91 -11.75 -14.78 1.31
C PRO A 91 -11.98 -15.70 0.10
N VAL A 92 -11.88 -15.17 -1.12
CA VAL A 92 -11.94 -15.97 -2.36
C VAL A 92 -10.64 -16.75 -2.53
N LEU A 93 -9.49 -16.12 -2.29
CA LEU A 93 -8.19 -16.78 -2.35
C LEU A 93 -8.07 -17.88 -1.29
N GLU A 94 -8.47 -17.61 -0.05
CA GLU A 94 -8.46 -18.57 1.05
C GLU A 94 -9.38 -19.77 0.78
N ARG A 95 -10.61 -19.53 0.30
CA ARG A 95 -11.53 -20.59 -0.13
C ARG A 95 -10.94 -21.43 -1.26
N SER A 96 -10.26 -20.81 -2.23
CA SER A 96 -9.64 -21.54 -3.33
C SER A 96 -8.49 -22.43 -2.86
N GLN A 97 -7.71 -21.97 -1.90
CA GLN A 97 -6.60 -22.72 -1.29
C GLN A 97 -7.12 -23.94 -0.52
N CYS A 98 -8.17 -23.78 0.29
CA CYS A 98 -8.82 -24.90 0.97
C CYS A 98 -9.39 -25.95 -0.01
N LEU A 99 -9.97 -25.53 -1.15
CA LEU A 99 -10.48 -26.46 -2.15
C LEU A 99 -9.36 -27.24 -2.85
N TYR A 100 -8.22 -26.58 -3.11
CA TYR A 100 -7.05 -27.22 -3.67
C TYR A 100 -6.48 -28.30 -2.73
N GLU A 101 -6.29 -27.97 -1.44
CA GLU A 101 -5.78 -28.91 -0.43
C GLU A 101 -6.74 -30.09 -0.18
N GLN A 102 -8.04 -29.88 -0.27
CA GLN A 102 -9.05 -30.94 -0.14
C GLN A 102 -9.08 -31.88 -1.36
N THR A 103 -8.77 -31.37 -2.55
CA THR A 103 -8.82 -32.16 -3.79
C THR A 103 -7.51 -32.91 -4.05
N PHE A 104 -6.38 -32.32 -3.64
CA PHE A 104 -5.05 -32.88 -3.83
C PHE A 104 -4.37 -33.03 -2.46
N PRO A 105 -4.66 -34.10 -1.70
CA PRO A 105 -3.86 -34.39 -0.52
C PRO A 105 -2.40 -34.56 -0.97
N LEU A 106 -1.50 -33.78 -0.37
CA LEU A 106 -0.06 -33.99 -0.44
C LEU A 106 0.19 -35.47 -0.19
N ALA A 107 0.72 -36.16 -1.21
CA ALA A 107 1.06 -37.57 -1.10
C ALA A 107 1.88 -37.79 0.17
N PRO A 108 1.58 -38.82 0.98
CA PRO A 108 2.40 -39.13 2.14
C PRO A 108 3.83 -39.36 1.63
N GLY A 109 4.78 -38.58 2.17
CA GLY A 109 6.18 -38.63 1.78
C GLY A 109 6.72 -40.07 1.80
N PRO A 110 7.75 -40.37 0.99
CA PRO A 110 8.22 -41.73 0.81
C PRO A 110 8.57 -42.34 2.17
N ALA A 111 7.90 -43.44 2.48
CA ALA A 111 8.21 -44.27 3.63
C ALA A 111 9.71 -44.58 3.60
N SER A 112 10.44 -44.08 4.60
CA SER A 112 11.83 -44.45 4.85
C SER A 112 11.86 -45.94 5.20
N GLY A 113 11.93 -46.77 4.16
CA GLY A 113 12.10 -48.22 4.25
C GLY A 113 13.45 -48.53 4.88
N ARG A 114 13.43 -48.69 6.21
CA ARG A 114 14.45 -49.36 7.00
C ARG A 114 14.68 -50.75 6.38
N GLY A 115 15.86 -50.96 5.79
CA GLY A 115 16.26 -52.24 5.21
C GLY A 115 16.26 -53.36 6.26
N PRO A 116 15.96 -54.61 5.89
CA PRO A 116 16.11 -55.73 6.79
C PRO A 116 17.59 -56.15 6.85
N ASP A 117 18.05 -56.31 8.07
CA ASP A 117 19.29 -56.96 8.46
C ASP A 117 19.12 -58.48 8.27
N ARG A 118 20.17 -59.12 7.70
CA ARG A 118 20.42 -60.56 7.46
C ARG A 118 20.13 -61.13 6.07
#